data_AF-A0A858RME8-F1
#
_entry.id   AF-A0A858RME8-F1
#
_cell.length_a   1.000
_cell.length_b   1.000
_cell.length_c   1.000
_cell.angle_alpha   90.00
_cell.angle_beta   90.00
_cell.angle_gamma   90.00
#
_symmetry.space_group_name_H-M   'P 1'
#
loop_
_entity.id
_entity.type
_entity.pdbx_description
1 polymer ?
#
loop_
_entity_poly.entity_id
_entity_poly.type
_entity_poly.pdbx_seq_one_letter_code
_entity_poly.pdbx_strand_id
1 'polypeptide(L)'
;MGFCAAEGYAELGLWDEALEELGSLAAEFRAMPPVLRLELRCCVAMEAWEQGRLTARQLRSLGMIERMMAAGFYATLGRDLMKRGHIEEAKDALLDAVESWPSCKDVVLRDPSLVAAML
;
A
#
# COMPACT_ATOMS: atom_id res chain seq x y z
N MET A 1 -4.35 10.10 -21.43
CA MET A 1 -5.03 11.16 -20.66
C MET A 1 -5.50 10.69 -19.28
N GLY A 2 -5.77 9.40 -19.05
CA GLY A 2 -6.39 8.92 -17.78
C GLY A 2 -5.59 9.16 -16.48
N PHE A 3 -4.25 9.18 -16.48
CA PHE A 3 -3.49 9.33 -15.23
C PHE A 3 -3.73 10.68 -14.53
N CYS A 4 -3.77 11.79 -15.28
CA CYS A 4 -4.04 13.11 -14.70
C CYS A 4 -5.48 13.23 -14.16
N ALA A 5 -6.45 12.55 -14.79
CA ALA A 5 -7.83 12.51 -14.29
C ALA A 5 -7.90 11.70 -12.98
N ALA A 6 -7.23 10.54 -12.93
CA ALA A 6 -7.15 9.71 -11.74
C ALA A 6 -6.52 10.46 -10.54
N GLU A 7 -5.44 11.22 -10.77
CA GLU A 7 -4.84 12.05 -9.73
C GLU A 7 -5.83 13.10 -9.20
N GLY A 8 -6.56 13.78 -10.08
CA GLY A 8 -7.59 14.75 -9.70
C GLY A 8 -8.72 14.13 -8.88
N TYR A 9 -9.21 12.95 -9.26
CA TYR A 9 -10.22 12.23 -8.47
C TYR A 9 -9.70 11.84 -7.08
N ALA A 10 -8.48 11.34 -7.00
CA ALA A 10 -7.84 11.01 -5.73
C ALA A 10 -7.65 12.22 -4.81
N GLU A 11 -7.34 13.41 -5.36
CA GLU A 11 -7.26 14.65 -4.57
C GLU A 11 -8.60 15.08 -4.00
N LEU A 12 -9.71 14.74 -4.67
CA LEU A 12 -11.08 14.99 -4.21
C LEU A 12 -11.63 13.88 -3.30
N GLY A 13 -10.86 12.81 -3.06
CA GLY A 13 -11.30 11.65 -2.28
C GLY A 13 -12.28 10.72 -3.01
N LEU A 14 -12.36 10.85 -4.34
CA LEU A 14 -13.17 10.02 -5.23
C LEU A 14 -12.36 8.79 -5.67
N TRP A 15 -12.21 7.83 -4.74
CA TRP A 15 -11.27 6.71 -4.90
C TRP A 15 -11.71 5.67 -5.92
N ASP A 16 -13.01 5.42 -6.03
CA ASP A 16 -13.58 4.48 -7.01
C ASP A 16 -13.35 5.00 -8.43
N GLU A 17 -13.64 6.28 -8.67
CA GLU A 17 -13.42 6.96 -9.96
C GLU A 17 -11.93 7.02 -10.32
N ALA A 18 -11.06 7.25 -9.33
CA ALA A 18 -9.62 7.21 -9.54
C ALA A 18 -9.16 5.81 -10.03
N LEU A 19 -9.67 4.74 -9.44
CA LEU A 19 -9.33 3.37 -9.87
C LEU A 19 -9.91 3.00 -11.23
N GLU A 20 -11.12 3.45 -11.54
CA GLU A 20 -11.72 3.26 -12.86
C GLU A 20 -10.84 3.89 -13.96
N GLU A 21 -10.40 5.13 -13.74
CA GLU A 21 -9.49 5.83 -14.66
C GLU A 21 -8.14 5.11 -14.80
N LEU A 22 -7.56 4.61 -13.70
CA LEU A 22 -6.33 3.82 -13.76
C LEU A 22 -6.52 2.50 -14.51
N GLY A 23 -7.67 1.85 -14.34
CA GLY A 23 -8.06 0.63 -15.04
C GLY A 23 -8.21 0.82 -16.55
N SER A 24 -8.58 2.03 -16.98
CA SER A 24 -8.73 2.40 -18.41
C SER A 24 -7.38 2.58 -19.14
N LEU A 25 -6.28 2.70 -18.40
CA LEU A 25 -4.95 2.88 -18.99
C LEU A 25 -4.51 1.65 -19.79
N ALA A 26 -3.80 1.88 -20.91
CA ALA A 26 -3.17 0.79 -21.64
C ALA A 26 -2.22 -0.01 -20.74
N ALA A 27 -2.10 -1.32 -20.99
CA ALA A 27 -1.36 -2.24 -20.14
C ALA A 27 0.10 -1.81 -19.90
N GLU A 28 0.73 -1.21 -20.91
CA GLU A 28 2.10 -0.67 -20.83
C GLU A 28 2.27 0.47 -19.81
N PHE A 29 1.21 1.25 -19.56
CA PHE A 29 1.23 2.35 -18.59
C PHE A 29 0.88 1.91 -17.18
N ARG A 30 0.08 0.85 -17.02
CA ARG A 30 -0.38 0.39 -15.70
C ARG A 30 0.74 -0.06 -14.76
N ALA A 31 1.86 -0.53 -15.32
CA ALA A 31 3.04 -0.91 -14.55
C ALA A 31 3.98 0.27 -14.23
N MET A 32 3.67 1.49 -14.66
CA MET A 32 4.53 2.64 -14.39
C MET A 32 4.50 3.00 -12.90
N PRO A 33 5.64 3.36 -12.28
CA PRO A 33 5.69 3.66 -10.85
C PRO A 33 4.63 4.69 -10.39
N PRO A 34 4.43 5.85 -11.04
CA PRO A 34 3.37 6.79 -10.63
C PRO A 34 1.97 6.18 -10.58
N VAL A 35 1.63 5.28 -11.50
CA VAL A 35 0.33 4.60 -11.56
C VAL A 35 0.18 3.64 -10.39
N LEU A 36 1.15 2.74 -10.19
CA LEU A 36 1.13 1.78 -9.09
C LEU A 36 1.09 2.47 -7.72
N ARG A 37 1.78 3.62 -7.60
CA ARG A 37 1.77 4.45 -6.39
C ARG A 37 0.39 5.02 -6.09
N LEU A 38 -0.34 5.48 -7.10
CA LEU A 38 -1.71 5.98 -6.93
C LEU A 38 -2.70 4.84 -6.67
N GLU A 39 -2.58 3.73 -7.39
CA GLU A 39 -3.38 2.52 -7.18
C GLU A 39 -3.26 2.01 -5.74
N LEU A 40 -2.05 1.97 -5.19
CA LEU A 40 -1.81 1.56 -3.81
C LEU A 40 -2.51 2.48 -2.80
N ARG A 41 -2.51 3.80 -3.04
CA ARG A 41 -3.25 4.77 -2.20
C ARG A 41 -4.75 4.52 -2.24
N CYS A 42 -5.30 4.27 -3.42
CA CYS A 42 -6.72 3.95 -3.59
C CYS A 42 -7.07 2.64 -2.87
N CYS A 43 -6.22 1.62 -2.98
CA CYS A 43 -6.41 0.35 -2.27
C CYS A 43 -6.46 0.53 -0.75
N VAL A 44 -5.61 1.39 -0.18
CA VAL A 44 -5.66 1.71 1.26
C VAL A 44 -6.96 2.44 1.61
N ALA A 45 -7.35 3.44 0.83
CA ALA A 45 -8.53 4.25 1.10
C ALA A 45 -9.84 3.44 1.07
N MET A 46 -9.89 2.40 0.24
CA MET A 46 -11.06 1.55 0.07
C MET A 46 -10.93 0.19 0.79
N GLU A 47 -9.87 0.00 1.59
CA GLU A 47 -9.57 -1.27 2.27
C GLU A 47 -9.50 -2.49 1.33
N ALA A 48 -9.11 -2.27 0.07
CA ALA A 48 -8.93 -3.31 -0.95
C ALA A 48 -7.59 -4.04 -0.75
N TRP A 49 -7.43 -4.70 0.40
CA TRP A 49 -6.14 -5.22 0.88
C TRP A 49 -5.47 -6.22 -0.05
N GLU A 50 -6.22 -7.15 -0.64
CA GLU A 50 -5.67 -8.15 -1.56
C GLU A 50 -5.08 -7.51 -2.81
N GLN A 51 -5.80 -6.56 -3.42
CA GLN A 51 -5.28 -5.80 -4.57
C GLN A 51 -4.06 -4.98 -4.14
N GLY A 52 -4.14 -4.31 -2.99
CA GLY A 52 -3.02 -3.55 -2.43
C GLY A 52 -1.77 -4.41 -2.23
N ARG A 53 -1.89 -5.67 -1.78
CA ARG A 53 -0.77 -6.60 -1.66
C ARG A 53 -0.14 -6.90 -3.02
N LEU A 54 -0.92 -7.07 -4.08
CA LEU A 54 -0.40 -7.28 -5.43
C LEU A 54 0.37 -6.06 -5.92
N THR A 55 -0.18 -4.86 -5.75
CA THR A 55 0.47 -3.59 -6.14
C THR A 55 1.74 -3.33 -5.32
N ALA A 56 1.71 -3.57 -4.00
CA ALA A 56 2.86 -3.42 -3.11
C ALA A 56 4.01 -4.39 -3.49
N ARG A 57 3.70 -5.63 -3.87
CA ARG A 57 4.71 -6.59 -4.36
C ARG A 57 5.39 -6.13 -5.65
N GLN A 58 4.70 -5.41 -6.53
CA GLN A 58 5.33 -4.83 -7.70
C GLN A 58 6.25 -3.67 -7.28
N LEU A 59 5.73 -2.75 -6.47
CA LEU A 59 6.46 -1.58 -5.97
C LEU A 59 7.74 -1.94 -5.21
N ARG A 60 7.76 -3.02 -4.42
CA ARG A 60 8.95 -3.42 -3.64
C ARG A 60 10.16 -3.82 -4.50
N SER A 61 9.96 -4.10 -5.79
CA SER A 61 11.03 -4.43 -6.74
C SER A 61 11.56 -3.21 -7.53
N LEU A 62 11.02 -2.01 -7.27
CA LEU A 62 11.36 -0.79 -7.99
C LEU A 62 12.33 0.09 -7.18
N GLY A 63 12.18 1.42 -7.29
CA GLY A 63 13.04 2.40 -6.65
C GLY A 63 12.83 2.52 -5.15
N MET A 64 13.66 3.35 -4.53
CA MET A 64 13.65 3.60 -3.09
C MET A 64 12.28 4.11 -2.60
N ILE A 65 11.64 5.01 -3.35
CA ILE A 65 10.35 5.60 -2.99
C ILE A 65 9.27 4.51 -3.01
N GLU A 66 9.25 3.68 -4.04
CA GLU A 66 8.27 2.61 -4.21
C GLU A 66 8.39 1.55 -3.11
N ARG A 67 9.61 1.18 -2.75
CA ARG A 67 9.88 0.28 -1.61
C ARG A 67 9.39 0.85 -0.29
N MET A 68 9.65 2.12 -0.03
CA MET A 68 9.18 2.81 1.18
C MET A 68 7.64 2.84 1.23
N MET A 69 6.97 3.05 0.10
CA MET A 69 5.51 3.05 0.05
C MET A 69 4.89 1.66 0.19
N ALA A 70 5.49 0.62 -0.41
CA ALA A 70 5.10 -0.76 -0.17
C ALA A 70 5.18 -1.10 1.32
N ALA A 71 6.26 -0.71 1.99
CA ALA A 71 6.40 -0.88 3.45
C ALA A 71 5.32 -0.11 4.23
N GLY A 72 5.01 1.12 3.84
CA GLY A 72 3.94 1.92 4.45
C GLY A 72 2.55 1.30 4.31
N PHE A 73 2.26 0.67 3.16
CA PHE A 73 1.04 -0.10 2.95
C PHE A 73 0.97 -1.29 3.91
N TYR A 74 2.01 -2.11 3.94
CA TYR A 74 2.05 -3.30 4.80
C TYR A 74 1.95 -2.97 6.30
N ALA A 75 2.58 -1.88 6.74
CA ALA A 75 2.42 -1.38 8.11
C ALA A 75 0.98 -0.91 8.40
N THR A 76 0.29 -0.34 7.40
CA THR A 76 -1.11 0.07 7.54
C THR A 76 -2.05 -1.13 7.61
N LEU A 77 -1.82 -2.14 6.76
CA LEU A 77 -2.53 -3.40 6.80
C LEU A 77 -2.34 -4.13 8.14
N GLY A 78 -1.10 -4.20 8.64
CA GLY A 78 -0.81 -4.78 9.95
C GLY A 78 -1.59 -4.09 11.08
N ARG A 79 -1.70 -2.75 11.06
CA ARG A 79 -2.52 -2.01 12.04
C ARG A 79 -4.01 -2.34 11.94
N ASP A 80 -4.55 -2.44 10.73
CA ASP A 80 -5.95 -2.79 10.53
C ASP A 80 -6.26 -4.22 11.01
N LEU A 81 -5.42 -5.20 10.64
CA LEU A 81 -5.53 -6.58 11.09
C LEU A 81 -5.45 -6.71 12.62
N MET A 82 -4.57 -5.94 13.27
CA MET A 82 -4.51 -5.87 14.74
C MET A 82 -5.81 -5.37 15.36
N LYS A 83 -6.39 -4.29 14.82
CA LYS A 83 -7.67 -3.74 15.32
C LYS A 83 -8.80 -4.76 15.22
N ARG A 84 -8.74 -5.63 14.22
CA ARG A 84 -9.72 -6.71 13.97
C ARG A 84 -9.40 -8.00 14.74
N GLY A 85 -8.25 -8.08 15.43
CA GLY A 85 -7.83 -9.25 16.20
C GLY A 85 -7.14 -10.36 15.38
N HIS A 86 -6.78 -10.09 14.12
CA HIS A 86 -6.06 -11.03 13.25
C HIS A 86 -4.54 -10.94 13.50
N ILE A 87 -4.10 -11.42 14.66
CA ILE A 87 -2.73 -11.20 15.16
C ILE A 87 -1.66 -11.81 14.24
N GLU A 88 -1.84 -13.05 13.78
CA GLU A 88 -0.83 -13.73 12.95
C GLU A 88 -0.71 -13.08 11.56
N GLU A 89 -1.83 -12.75 10.91
CA GLU A 89 -1.80 -12.04 9.63
C GLU A 89 -1.22 -10.63 9.76
N ALA A 90 -1.41 -9.98 10.91
CA ALA A 90 -0.79 -8.71 11.21
C ALA A 90 0.74 -8.84 11.30
N LYS A 91 1.24 -9.88 11.99
CA LYS A 91 2.68 -10.17 12.04
C LYS A 91 3.26 -10.36 10.65
N ASP A 92 2.60 -11.16 9.81
CA ASP A 92 3.04 -11.40 8.42
C ASP A 92 3.09 -10.09 7.63
N ALA A 93 2.08 -9.23 7.75
CA ALA A 93 2.09 -7.92 7.12
C ALA A 93 3.24 -7.03 7.65
N LEU A 94 3.55 -7.04 8.94
CA LEU A 94 4.68 -6.27 9.48
C LEU A 94 6.04 -6.80 9.00
N LEU A 95 6.17 -8.12 8.84
CA LEU A 95 7.36 -8.73 8.25
C LEU A 95 7.52 -8.30 6.79
N ASP A 96 6.45 -8.36 5.99
CA ASP A 96 6.42 -7.85 4.60
C ASP A 96 6.84 -6.37 4.53
N ALA A 97 6.46 -5.56 5.52
CA ALA A 97 6.88 -4.16 5.61
C ALA A 97 8.39 -4.02 5.77
N VAL A 98 8.98 -4.75 6.72
CA VAL A 98 10.43 -4.73 7.00
C VAL A 98 11.23 -5.31 5.84
N GLU A 99 10.75 -6.36 5.19
CA GLU A 99 11.38 -6.92 3.99
C GLU A 99 11.40 -5.91 2.84
N SER A 100 10.29 -5.18 2.65
CA SER A 100 10.18 -4.16 1.61
C SER A 100 11.14 -3.00 1.86
N TRP A 101 11.23 -2.53 3.11
CA TRP A 101 12.10 -1.43 3.51
C TRP A 101 12.68 -1.65 4.92
N PRO A 102 13.90 -2.21 5.06
CA PRO A 102 14.46 -2.55 6.36
C PRO A 102 14.56 -1.38 7.36
N SER A 103 14.75 -0.16 6.87
CA SER A 103 14.79 1.04 7.70
C SER A 103 13.42 1.42 8.32
N CYS A 104 12.30 0.80 7.91
CA CYS A 104 11.01 0.99 8.58
C CYS A 104 10.91 0.23 9.91
N LYS A 105 11.85 -0.67 10.21
CA LYS A 105 11.83 -1.48 11.43
C LYS A 105 11.68 -0.63 12.70
N ASP A 106 12.43 0.46 12.80
CA ASP A 106 12.36 1.36 13.96
C ASP A 106 11.01 2.06 14.07
N VAL A 107 10.33 2.32 12.95
CA VAL A 107 9.01 2.94 12.93
C VAL A 107 7.95 1.94 13.39
N VAL A 108 8.01 0.70 12.88
CA VAL A 108 7.11 -0.40 13.26
C VAL A 108 7.24 -0.72 14.75
N LEU A 109 8.48 -0.82 15.26
CA LEU A 109 8.75 -1.14 16.67
C LEU A 109 8.48 0.01 17.64
N ARG A 110 8.24 1.23 17.15
CA ARG A 110 7.89 2.39 18.00
C ARG A 110 6.39 2.64 18.06
N ASP A 111 5.59 1.97 17.23
CA ASP A 111 4.13 2.07 17.28
C ASP A 111 3.60 1.08 18.34
N PRO A 112 3.05 1.56 19.48
CA PRO A 112 2.58 0.68 20.54
C PRO A 112 1.49 -0.29 20.09
N SER A 113 0.69 0.09 19.08
CA SER A 113 -0.36 -0.76 18.52
C SER A 113 0.18 -1.94 17.71
N LEU A 114 1.42 -1.82 17.20
CA LEU A 114 2.09 -2.85 16.40
C LEU A 114 3.06 -3.69 17.22
N VAL A 115 3.67 -3.13 18.26
CA VAL A 115 4.58 -3.86 19.16
C VAL A 115 3.86 -5.02 19.85
N ALA A 116 2.59 -4.85 20.23
CA ALA A 116 1.76 -5.92 20.80
C ALA A 116 1.62 -7.13 19.86
N ALA A 117 1.76 -6.92 18.54
CA ALA A 117 1.73 -7.99 17.56
C ALA A 117 3.05 -8.76 17.50
N MET A 118 4.19 -8.17 17.85
CA MET A 118 5.51 -8.76 17.65
C MET A 118 6.07 -9.50 18.88
N LEU A 119 5.38 -9.42 20.02
CA LEU A 119 5.69 -10.12 21.27
C LEU A 119 4.91 -11.44 21.38
#